data_AF-A0A958MCT8-F1
#
_entry.id   AF-A0A958MCT8-F1
#
_cell.length_a   1.000
_cell.length_b   1.000
_cell.length_c   1.000
_cell.angle_alpha   90.00
_cell.angle_beta   90.00
_cell.angle_gamma   90.00
#
_symmetry.space_group_name_H-M   'P 1'
#
loop_
_entity.id
_entity.type
_entity.pdbx_description
1 polymer ?
#
loop_
_entity_poly.entity_id
_entity_poly.type
_entity_poly.pdbx_seq_one_letter_code
_entity_poly.pdbx_strand_id
1 'polypeptide(L)'
;MKWILFLVIGPVMGFAEYRVFKLKITDSKESKSRIVHSTLDGLQYRDYHHLNENESIEVVDHWMCWKRNDGLKPLCQRPVTLDSLKSESELRQPQSE
;
A
#
# COMPACT_ATOMS: atom_id res chain seq x y z
N MET A 1 -35.08 -45.26 -5.54
CA MET A 1 -35.27 -43.80 -5.35
C MET A 1 -33.95 -43.20 -4.92
N LYS A 2 -33.21 -42.57 -5.83
CA LYS A 2 -31.89 -41.99 -5.56
C LYS A 2 -32.07 -40.48 -5.54
N TRP A 3 -32.06 -39.89 -4.36
CA TRP A 3 -32.11 -38.44 -4.19
C TRP A 3 -30.77 -37.87 -4.67
N ILE A 4 -30.76 -37.24 -5.85
CA ILE A 4 -29.61 -36.43 -6.27
C ILE A 4 -29.73 -35.12 -5.49
N LEU A 5 -28.92 -35.00 -4.44
CA LEU A 5 -28.73 -33.75 -3.71
C LEU A 5 -28.00 -32.78 -4.66
N PHE A 6 -28.76 -31.90 -5.31
CA PHE A 6 -28.21 -30.82 -6.13
C PHE A 6 -27.65 -29.76 -5.17
N LEU A 7 -26.36 -29.86 -4.86
CA LEU A 7 -25.65 -28.89 -4.02
C LEU A 7 -25.40 -27.64 -4.88
N VAL A 8 -26.34 -26.70 -4.84
CA VAL A 8 -26.24 -25.40 -5.49
C VAL A 8 -25.22 -24.57 -4.72
N ILE A 9 -23.94 -24.68 -5.09
CA ILE A 9 -22.89 -23.76 -4.66
C ILE A 9 -23.09 -22.47 -5.46
N GLY A 10 -23.80 -21.51 -4.89
CA GLY A 10 -23.89 -20.16 -5.46
C GLY A 10 -22.52 -19.45 -5.38
N PRO A 11 -22.21 -18.53 -6.31
CA PRO A 11 -20.94 -17.80 -6.29
C PRO A 11 -20.87 -16.95 -5.02
N VAL A 12 -19.90 -17.26 -4.16
CA VAL A 12 -19.55 -16.43 -3.02
C VAL A 12 -18.96 -15.14 -3.57
N MET A 13 -19.65 -14.01 -3.37
CA MET A 13 -19.10 -12.70 -3.72
C MET A 13 -17.92 -12.40 -2.78
N GLY A 14 -16.72 -12.79 -3.20
CA GLY A 14 -15.49 -12.48 -2.48
C GLY A 14 -15.16 -11.00 -2.64
N PHE A 15 -15.17 -10.26 -1.53
CA PHE A 15 -14.57 -8.94 -1.49
C PHE A 15 -13.04 -9.12 -1.44
N ALA A 16 -12.34 -8.61 -2.44
CA ALA A 16 -10.88 -8.54 -2.36
C ALA A 16 -10.49 -7.28 -1.60
N GLU A 17 -9.55 -7.44 -0.68
CA GLU A 17 -8.82 -6.35 -0.05
C GLU A 17 -7.46 -6.21 -0.73
N TYR A 18 -6.90 -5.01 -0.68
CA TYR A 18 -5.53 -4.77 -1.09
C TYR A 18 -4.83 -3.84 -0.11
N ARG A 19 -3.50 -3.83 -0.15
CA ARG A 19 -2.68 -2.93 0.68
C ARG A 19 -2.10 -1.84 -0.20
N VAL A 20 -2.06 -0.62 0.33
CA VAL A 20 -1.28 0.48 -0.24
C VAL A 20 -0.08 0.72 0.65
N PHE A 21 1.08 0.85 0.03
CA PHE A 21 2.35 1.19 0.65
C PHE A 21 2.74 2.61 0.27
N LYS A 22 3.17 3.38 1.27
CA LYS A 22 3.84 4.66 1.10
C LYS A 22 5.34 4.41 1.11
N LEU A 23 5.94 4.50 -0.05
CA LEU A 23 7.34 4.21 -0.32
C LEU A 23 8.10 5.53 -0.40
N LYS A 24 9.18 5.66 0.36
CA LYS A 24 10.15 6.74 0.19
C LYS A 24 11.32 6.20 -0.60
N ILE A 25 11.57 6.82 -1.75
CA ILE A 25 12.72 6.50 -2.58
C ILE A 25 13.73 7.63 -2.42
N THR A 26 14.94 7.30 -2.00
CA THR A 26 16.01 8.27 -1.73
C THR A 26 17.20 7.98 -2.66
N ASP A 27 17.60 8.98 -3.43
CA ASP A 27 18.81 8.95 -4.26
C ASP A 27 19.97 9.54 -3.46
N SER A 28 20.95 8.70 -3.11
CA SER A 28 22.12 9.12 -2.33
C SER A 28 23.10 10.00 -3.11
N LYS A 29 23.08 9.94 -4.44
CA LYS A 29 23.95 10.73 -5.31
C LYS A 29 23.42 12.15 -5.51
N GLU A 30 22.11 12.30 -5.70
CA GLU A 30 21.47 13.60 -5.92
C GLU A 30 20.96 14.27 -4.63
N SER A 31 21.01 13.56 -3.49
CA SER A 31 20.41 14.00 -2.22
C SER A 31 18.92 14.35 -2.37
N LYS A 32 18.22 13.64 -3.26
CA LYS A 32 16.79 13.84 -3.53
C LYS A 32 15.98 12.68 -2.96
N SER A 33 14.76 12.98 -2.54
CA SER A 33 13.81 11.94 -2.15
C SER A 33 12.44 12.19 -2.76
N ARG A 34 11.70 11.12 -3.03
CA ARG A 34 10.32 11.16 -3.52
C ARG A 34 9.46 10.17 -2.76
N ILE A 35 8.17 10.50 -2.64
CA ILE A 35 7.16 9.61 -2.07
C ILE A 35 6.34 9.02 -3.21
N VAL A 36 6.15 7.70 -3.18
CA VAL A 36 5.31 6.95 -4.11
C VAL A 36 4.30 6.15 -3.32
N HIS A 37 3.05 6.15 -3.78
CA HIS A 37 2.03 5.21 -3.29
C HIS A 37 1.90 4.06 -4.28
N SER A 38 1.97 2.82 -3.79
CA SER A 38 1.89 1.62 -4.63
C SER A 38 1.12 0.50 -3.94
N THR A 39 0.56 -0.42 -4.72
CA THR A 39 0.07 -1.70 -4.18
C THR A 39 1.17 -2.76 -4.03
N LEU A 40 2.37 -2.45 -4.51
CA LEU A 40 3.57 -3.27 -4.38
C LEU A 40 4.36 -2.82 -3.15
N ASP A 41 4.84 -3.76 -2.35
CA ASP A 41 5.78 -3.45 -1.26
C ASP A 41 7.15 -3.00 -1.83
N GLY A 42 8.08 -2.62 -0.95
CA GLY A 42 9.39 -2.10 -1.41
C GLY A 42 10.23 -3.11 -2.20
N LEU A 43 10.12 -4.41 -1.91
CA LEU A 43 10.84 -5.46 -2.64
C LEU A 43 10.21 -5.68 -4.01
N GLN A 44 8.89 -5.87 -4.03
CA GLN A 44 8.13 -6.04 -5.27
C GLN A 44 8.25 -4.82 -6.18
N TYR A 45 8.18 -3.61 -5.61
CA TYR A 45 8.32 -2.38 -6.37
C TYR A 45 9.64 -2.33 -7.12
N ARG A 46 10.74 -2.77 -6.51
CA ARG A 46 12.06 -2.85 -7.15
C ARG A 46 12.09 -3.86 -8.30
N ASP A 47 11.33 -4.95 -8.20
CA ASP A 47 11.26 -5.97 -9.25
C ASP A 47 10.48 -5.46 -10.48
N TYR A 48 9.46 -4.62 -10.28
CA TYR A 48 8.62 -4.08 -11.37
C TYR A 48 9.07 -2.71 -11.89
N HIS A 49 9.77 -1.93 -11.08
CA HIS A 49 10.25 -0.60 -11.42
C HIS A 49 11.76 -0.53 -11.30
N HIS A 50 12.41 -0.08 -12.37
CA HIS A 50 13.85 0.12 -12.37
C HIS A 50 14.23 1.25 -11.39
N LEU A 51 14.99 0.89 -10.36
CA LEU A 51 15.64 1.84 -9.45
C LEU A 51 17.10 1.99 -9.87
N ASN A 52 17.63 3.21 -9.80
CA ASN A 52 19.05 3.44 -10.01
C ASN A 52 19.88 2.78 -8.90
N GLU A 53 21.16 2.48 -9.16
CA GLU A 53 22.06 1.85 -8.19
C GLU A 53 22.24 2.65 -6.89
N ASN A 54 22.07 3.98 -6.96
CA ASN A 54 22.18 4.89 -5.81
C ASN A 54 20.83 5.15 -5.13
N GLU A 55 19.74 4.56 -5.63
CA GLU A 55 18.42 4.70 -5.05
C GLU A 55 18.15 3.59 -4.03
N SER A 56 17.64 4.00 -2.89
CA SER A 56 17.15 3.13 -1.83
C SER A 56 15.65 3.30 -1.65
N ILE A 57 14.96 2.24 -1.25
CA ILE A 57 13.51 2.23 -1.02
C ILE A 57 13.21 1.87 0.43
N GLU A 58 12.37 2.67 1.06
CA GLU A 58 11.92 2.50 2.44
C GLU A 58 10.40 2.50 2.49
N VAL A 59 9.80 1.56 3.22
CA VAL A 59 8.36 1.57 3.52
C VAL A 59 8.13 2.49 4.71
N VAL A 60 7.57 3.67 4.46
CA VAL A 60 7.27 4.66 5.50
C VAL A 60 5.91 4.39 6.13
N ASP A 61 4.97 3.84 5.36
CA ASP A 61 3.63 3.54 5.86
C ASP A 61 2.91 2.50 5.00
N HIS A 62 1.83 1.94 5.53
CA HIS A 62 0.89 1.15 4.75
C HIS A 62 -0.52 1.17 5.32
N TRP A 63 -1.54 0.97 4.48
CA TRP A 63 -2.92 0.78 4.93
C TRP A 63 -3.67 -0.23 4.07
N MET A 64 -4.68 -0.84 4.67
CA MET A 64 -5.59 -1.75 3.99
C MET A 64 -6.70 -0.95 3.30
N CYS A 65 -7.03 -1.36 2.09
CA CYS A 65 -8.11 -0.83 1.29
C CYS A 65 -9.14 -1.94 1.04
N TRP A 66 -10.38 -1.60 1.33
CA TRP A 66 -11.53 -2.46 1.04
C TRP A 66 -11.94 -2.28 -0.41
N LYS A 67 -12.27 -3.38 -1.10
CA LYS A 67 -12.62 -3.49 -2.53
C LYS A 67 -11.41 -3.60 -3.47
N ARG A 68 -11.64 -4.18 -4.65
CA ARG A 68 -10.63 -4.41 -5.69
C ARG A 68 -10.06 -3.10 -6.27
N ASN A 69 -8.76 -3.08 -6.54
CA ASN A 69 -8.03 -2.02 -7.25
C ASN A 69 -7.74 -2.37 -8.73
N ASP A 70 -8.71 -2.95 -9.43
CA ASP A 70 -8.58 -3.30 -10.84
C ASP A 70 -8.92 -2.11 -11.76
N GLY A 71 -8.48 -2.20 -13.03
CA GLY A 71 -8.89 -1.26 -14.07
C GLY A 71 -8.36 0.17 -13.92
N LEU A 72 -7.12 0.34 -13.43
CA LEU A 72 -6.47 1.66 -13.27
C LEU A 72 -7.22 2.61 -12.33
N LYS A 73 -8.00 2.08 -11.39
CA LYS A 73 -8.65 2.88 -10.35
C LYS A 73 -7.61 3.59 -9.48
N PRO A 74 -7.92 4.78 -8.97
CA PRO A 74 -7.05 5.46 -8.03
C PRO A 74 -6.96 4.66 -6.72
N LEU A 75 -5.78 4.70 -6.10
CA LEU A 75 -5.53 4.07 -4.79
C LEU A 75 -6.42 4.69 -3.72
N CYS A 76 -6.89 3.87 -2.77
CA CYS A 76 -7.67 4.38 -1.66
C CYS A 76 -6.83 5.28 -0.77
N GLN A 77 -7.44 6.33 -0.23
CA GLN A 77 -6.76 7.23 0.70
C GLN A 77 -6.48 6.53 2.03
N ARG A 78 -5.42 6.96 2.70
CA ARG A 78 -5.10 6.51 4.05
C ARG A 78 -6.28 6.83 4.98
N PRO A 79 -6.77 5.88 5.79
CA PRO A 79 -7.77 6.18 6.81
C PRO A 79 -7.19 7.12 7.87
N VAL A 80 -7.91 8.19 8.17
CA VAL A 80 -7.55 9.14 9.23
C VAL A 80 -8.11 8.64 10.55
N THR A 81 -7.22 8.17 11.44
CA THR A 81 -7.53 7.87 12.84
C THR A 81 -6.93 8.94 13.75
N LEU A 82 -7.45 9.08 14.98
CA LEU A 82 -6.87 9.98 15.99
C LEU A 82 -5.38 9.69 16.23
N ASP A 83 -5.00 8.42 16.21
CA ASP A 83 -3.60 8.02 16.37
C ASP A 83 -2.74 8.40 15.15
N SER A 84 -3.29 8.27 13.93
CA SER A 84 -2.60 8.72 12.72
C SER A 84 -2.32 10.24 12.74
N LEU A 85 -3.27 11.04 13.24
CA LEU A 85 -3.10 12.48 13.38
C LEU A 85 -2.01 12.84 14.40
N LYS A 86 -1.96 12.12 15.53
CA LYS A 86 -0.89 12.29 16.52
C LYS A 86 0.47 11.92 15.94
N SER A 87 0.60 10.77 15.29
CA SER A 87 1.86 10.33 14.68
C SER A 87 2.38 11.30 13.60
N GLU A 88 1.48 11.88 12.79
CA GLU A 88 1.87 12.86 11.78
C GLU A 88 2.28 14.20 12.41
N SER A 89 1.67 14.58 13.53
CA SER A 89 2.06 15.78 14.28
C SER A 89 3.42 15.62 14.97
N GLU A 90 3.71 14.45 15.55
CA GLU A 90 4.98 14.15 16.22
C GLU A 90 6.14 14.07 15.22
N LEU A 91 5.90 13.50 14.03
CA LEU A 91 6.88 13.48 12.93
C LEU A 91 7.20 14.88 12.38
N ARG A 92 6.26 15.84 12.50
CA ARG A 92 6.45 17.23 12.06
C ARG A 92 7.06 18.14 13.12
N GLN A 93 7.17 17.70 14.38
CA GLN A 93 7.79 18.53 15.41
C GLN A 93 9.30 18.56 15.20
N PRO A 94 9.93 19.75 15.13
CA PRO A 94 11.39 19.84 15.14
C PRO A 94 11.87 19.21 16.46
N GLN A 95 12.78 18.24 16.38
CA GLN A 95 13.43 17.70 17.57
C GLN A 95 14.19 18.84 18.24
N SER A 96 13.61 19.41 19.30
CA SER A 96 14.26 20.39 20.15
C SER A 96 15.24 19.65 21.05
N GLU A 97 16.52 19.90 20.82
CA GLU A 97 17.63 19.52 21.69
C GLU A 97 17.66 20.40 22.96
#